data_AF-A0A3M3ABE3-F1
#
_entry.id   AF-A0A3M3ABE3-F1
#
_cell.length_a   1.000
_cell.length_b   1.000
_cell.length_c   1.000
_cell.angle_alpha   90.00
_cell.angle_beta   90.00
_cell.angle_gamma   90.00
#
_symmetry.space_group_name_H-M   'P 1'
#
loop_
_entity.id
_entity.type
_entity.pdbx_description
1 polymer ?
#
loop_
_entity_poly.entity_id
_entity_poly.type
_entity_poly.pdbx_seq_one_letter_code
_entity_poly.pdbx_strand_id
1 'polypeptide(L)'
;MSTMALRVFRAGLKHSLVDSKWPAFEEMFYRFDPEKVVLMGADHLERLMQDARIIRHLGKLKSVPRNAQLILDIEQEHGSFGTFIAQWPVVNITGLWQYLAKHGNQMGGLSSPRFLRMI
;
A
#
# COMPACT_ATOMS: atom_id res chain seq x y z
N MET A 1 -6.01 3.59 -1.11
CA MET A 1 -5.09 2.58 -0.51
C MET A 1 -4.71 1.44 -1.48
N SER A 2 -5.66 0.77 -2.14
CA SER A 2 -5.39 -0.42 -3.01
C SER A 2 -4.18 -0.26 -3.94
N THR A 3 -4.10 0.84 -4.69
CA THR A 3 -2.99 1.12 -5.63
C THR A 3 -1.59 1.08 -4.98
N MET A 4 -1.48 1.52 -3.72
CA MET A 4 -0.22 1.50 -2.96
C MET A 4 0.20 0.06 -2.65
N ALA A 5 -0.73 -0.77 -2.17
CA ALA A 5 -0.50 -2.19 -1.96
C ALA A 5 -0.15 -2.88 -3.28
N LEU A 6 -0.89 -2.61 -4.36
CA LEU A 6 -0.63 -3.18 -5.69
C LEU A 6 0.80 -2.93 -6.14
N ARG A 7 1.28 -1.70 -5.95
CA ARG A 7 2.68 -1.35 -6.26
C ARG A 7 3.66 -2.19 -5.46
N VAL A 8 3.45 -2.37 -4.14
CA VAL A 8 4.29 -3.20 -3.28
C VAL A 8 4.33 -4.64 -3.78
N PHE A 9 3.19 -5.22 -4.16
CA PHE A 9 3.14 -6.59 -4.66
C PHE A 9 3.81 -6.74 -6.03
N ARG A 10 3.61 -5.79 -6.94
CA ARG A 10 4.29 -5.73 -8.25
C ARG A 10 5.81 -5.56 -8.14
N ALA A 11 6.35 -5.08 -7.01
CA ALA A 11 7.79 -4.99 -6.82
C ALA A 11 8.45 -6.39 -6.82
N GLY A 12 9.23 -6.71 -7.86
CA GLY A 12 9.93 -7.99 -7.98
C GLY A 12 9.06 -9.16 -8.43
N LEU A 13 7.85 -8.92 -8.94
CA LEU A 13 6.97 -9.96 -9.49
C LEU A 13 6.46 -9.55 -10.88
N LYS A 14 6.08 -10.55 -11.70
CA LYS A 14 5.41 -10.30 -12.98
C LYS A 14 4.08 -9.60 -12.73
N HIS A 15 3.87 -8.43 -13.35
CA HIS A 15 2.65 -7.64 -13.12
C HIS A 15 1.37 -8.44 -13.41
N SER A 16 1.33 -9.17 -14.54
CA SER A 16 0.17 -10.00 -14.91
C SER A 16 -0.19 -11.07 -13.87
N LEU A 17 0.80 -11.61 -13.14
CA LEU A 17 0.56 -12.56 -12.05
C LEU A 17 -0.07 -11.88 -10.83
N VAL A 18 0.34 -10.65 -10.52
CA VAL A 18 -0.22 -9.89 -9.41
C VAL A 18 -1.64 -9.44 -9.76
N ASP A 19 -1.83 -8.96 -10.98
CA ASP A 19 -3.08 -8.39 -11.45
C ASP A 19 -4.19 -9.44 -11.52
N SER A 20 -3.87 -10.67 -11.95
CA SER A 20 -4.84 -11.78 -11.98
C SER A 20 -5.32 -12.20 -10.58
N LYS A 21 -4.53 -11.91 -9.54
CA LYS A 21 -4.88 -12.20 -8.14
C LYS A 21 -5.52 -11.02 -7.42
N TRP A 22 -5.46 -9.81 -8.00
CA TRP A 22 -5.89 -8.59 -7.32
C TRP A 22 -7.36 -8.58 -6.88
N PRO A 23 -8.33 -9.15 -7.64
CA PRO A 23 -9.70 -9.25 -7.16
C PRO A 23 -9.84 -10.02 -5.83
N ALA A 24 -9.03 -11.05 -5.61
CA ALA A 24 -9.01 -11.77 -4.33
C ALA A 24 -8.39 -10.91 -3.21
N PHE A 25 -7.39 -10.08 -3.51
CA PHE A 25 -6.87 -9.11 -2.55
C PHE A 25 -7.93 -8.07 -2.17
N GLU A 26 -8.66 -7.51 -3.13
CA GLU A 26 -9.76 -6.58 -2.85
C GLU A 26 -10.82 -7.21 -1.92
N GLU A 27 -11.17 -8.48 -2.13
CA GLU A 27 -12.10 -9.20 -1.23
C GLU A 27 -11.52 -9.35 0.18
N MET A 28 -10.30 -9.90 0.29
CA MET A 28 -9.68 -10.27 1.57
C MET A 28 -9.23 -9.06 2.41
N PHE A 29 -8.98 -7.92 1.78
CA PHE A 29 -8.57 -6.68 2.43
C PHE A 29 -9.72 -5.66 2.47
N TYR A 30 -10.98 -6.11 2.47
CA TYR A 30 -12.16 -5.23 2.63
C TYR A 30 -12.20 -4.05 1.65
N ARG A 31 -11.89 -4.32 0.37
CA ARG A 31 -11.73 -3.33 -0.71
C ARG A 31 -10.69 -2.25 -0.41
N PHE A 32 -9.70 -2.60 0.42
CA PHE A 32 -8.68 -1.71 0.94
C PHE A 32 -9.24 -0.47 1.64
N ASP A 33 -10.33 -0.65 2.38
CA ASP A 33 -10.82 0.34 3.34
C ASP A 33 -9.77 0.51 4.46
N PRO A 34 -9.11 1.68 4.58
CA PRO A 34 -7.99 1.87 5.50
C PRO A 34 -8.41 1.67 6.97
N GLU A 35 -9.64 2.06 7.35
CA GLU A 35 -10.16 1.91 8.72
C GLU A 35 -10.35 0.44 9.11
N LYS A 36 -10.68 -0.43 8.15
CA LYS A 36 -10.80 -1.87 8.39
C LYS A 36 -9.45 -2.56 8.32
N VAL A 37 -8.63 -2.18 7.35
CA VAL A 37 -7.36 -2.85 7.09
C VAL A 37 -6.35 -2.56 8.19
N VAL A 38 -6.35 -1.37 8.80
CA VAL A 38 -5.46 -1.05 9.92
C VAL A 38 -5.67 -1.98 11.12
N LEU A 39 -6.89 -2.51 11.29
CA LEU A 39 -7.26 -3.43 12.38
C LEU A 39 -6.82 -4.88 12.11
N MET A 40 -6.25 -5.19 10.95
CA MET A 40 -5.79 -6.54 10.61
C MET A 40 -4.53 -6.90 11.39
N GLY A 41 -4.70 -7.66 12.47
CA GLY A 41 -3.61 -8.19 13.29
C GLY A 41 -2.80 -9.31 12.65
N ALA A 42 -1.73 -9.73 13.33
CA ALA A 42 -0.80 -10.76 12.85
C ALA A 42 -1.51 -12.09 12.53
N ASP A 43 -2.38 -12.58 13.41
CA ASP A 43 -3.12 -13.83 13.22
C ASP A 43 -4.00 -13.81 11.97
N HIS A 44 -4.58 -12.65 11.64
CA HIS A 44 -5.36 -12.52 10.41
C HIS A 44 -4.46 -12.68 9.19
N LEU A 45 -3.30 -12.01 9.17
CA LEU A 45 -2.35 -12.12 8.06
C LEU A 45 -1.77 -13.53 7.93
N GLU A 46 -1.59 -14.26 9.04
CA GLU A 46 -1.17 -15.65 9.04
C GLU A 46 -2.24 -16.59 8.47
N ARG A 47 -3.52 -16.34 8.73
CA ARG A 47 -4.61 -17.07 8.07
C ARG A 47 -4.63 -16.79 6.56
N LEU A 48 -4.43 -15.55 6.14
CA LEU A 48 -4.33 -15.20 4.71
C LEU A 48 -3.17 -15.91 4.02
N MET A 49 -2.05 -16.16 4.71
CA MET A 49 -0.94 -16.95 4.17
C MET A 49 -1.32 -18.39 3.79
N GLN A 50 -2.46 -18.91 4.25
CA GLN A 50 -2.96 -20.23 3.84
C GLN A 50 -3.82 -20.17 2.56
N ASP A 51 -4.26 -18.99 2.13
CA ASP A 51 -5.09 -18.84 0.93
C ASP A 51 -4.23 -18.81 -0.35
N ALA A 52 -4.45 -19.77 -1.25
CA ALA A 52 -3.73 -19.88 -2.52
C ALA A 52 -4.17 -18.85 -3.57
N ARG A 53 -5.32 -18.18 -3.38
CA ARG A 53 -5.82 -17.13 -4.27
C ARG A 53 -4.89 -15.90 -4.24
N ILE A 54 -4.25 -15.63 -3.11
CA ILE A 54 -3.34 -14.48 -2.95
C ILE A 54 -1.86 -14.85 -3.17
N ILE A 55 -0.98 -13.84 -3.07
CA ILE A 55 0.47 -14.03 -3.07
C ILE A 55 0.93 -14.19 -1.62
N ARG A 56 1.41 -15.39 -1.29
CA ARG A 56 1.87 -15.78 0.05
C ARG A 56 3.25 -15.20 0.37
N HIS A 57 3.32 -13.89 0.58
CA HIS A 57 4.54 -13.17 0.96
C HIS A 57 4.31 -12.34 2.22
N LEU A 58 4.64 -12.91 3.38
CA LEU A 58 4.33 -12.34 4.69
C LEU A 58 4.83 -10.91 4.87
N GLY A 59 6.06 -10.59 4.43
CA GLY A 59 6.61 -9.24 4.53
C GLY A 59 5.90 -8.18 3.69
N LYS A 60 5.16 -8.58 2.65
CA LYS A 60 4.34 -7.67 1.82
C LYS A 60 2.94 -7.56 2.39
N LEU A 61 2.37 -8.67 2.88
CA LEU A 61 1.09 -8.66 3.58
C LEU A 61 1.14 -7.79 4.85
N LYS A 62 2.21 -7.90 5.67
CA LYS A 62 2.44 -7.05 6.86
C LYS A 62 2.61 -5.56 6.52
N SER A 63 2.97 -5.21 5.29
CA SER A 63 3.07 -3.80 4.89
C SER A 63 1.71 -3.15 4.69
N VAL A 64 0.67 -3.92 4.37
CA VAL A 64 -0.67 -3.39 4.05
C VAL A 64 -1.30 -2.67 5.24
N PRO A 65 -1.48 -3.28 6.45
CA PRO A 65 -2.03 -2.56 7.60
C PRO A 65 -1.14 -1.40 8.07
N ARG A 66 0.18 -1.51 7.93
CA ARG A 66 1.10 -0.41 8.26
C ARG A 66 0.93 0.80 7.33
N ASN A 67 0.73 0.55 6.05
CA ASN A 67 0.45 1.61 5.08
C ASN A 67 -0.98 2.14 5.23
N ALA A 68 -1.93 1.33 5.74
CA ALA A 68 -3.25 1.83 6.14
C ALA A 68 -3.12 2.87 7.25
N GLN A 69 -2.33 2.57 8.30
CA GLN A 69 -2.07 3.51 9.39
C GLN A 69 -1.47 4.82 8.85
N LEU A 70 -0.43 4.75 8.01
CA LEU A 70 0.16 5.95 7.40
C LEU A 70 -0.89 6.80 6.65
N ILE A 71 -1.77 6.15 5.89
CA ILE A 71 -2.84 6.85 5.16
C ILE A 71 -3.77 7.54 6.16
N LEU A 72 -4.23 6.84 7.19
CA LEU A 72 -5.13 7.42 8.21
C LEU A 72 -4.47 8.59 8.95
N ASP A 73 -3.19 8.48 9.31
CA ASP A 73 -2.45 9.55 9.98
C ASP A 73 -2.40 10.81 9.08
N ILE A 74 -2.11 10.63 7.78
CA ILE A 74 -2.11 11.73 6.80
C ILE A 74 -3.51 12.29 6.60
N GLU A 75 -4.54 11.46 6.54
CA GLU A 75 -5.93 11.89 6.40
C GLU A 75 -6.37 12.73 7.62
N GLN A 76 -5.92 12.39 8.82
CA GLN A 76 -6.18 13.18 10.02
C GLN A 76 -5.52 14.57 9.95
N GLU A 77 -4.31 14.68 9.42
CA GLU A 77 -3.56 15.95 9.35
C GLU A 77 -3.95 16.83 8.15
N HIS A 78 -4.27 16.21 7.01
CA HIS A 78 -4.45 16.89 5.71
C HIS A 78 -5.85 16.74 5.11
N GLY A 79 -6.77 16.07 5.79
CA GLY A 79 -8.13 15.78 5.36
C GLY A 79 -8.26 14.65 4.34
N SER A 80 -7.28 14.47 3.44
CA SER A 80 -7.19 13.26 2.62
C SER A 80 -5.75 12.97 2.17
N PHE A 81 -5.43 11.69 1.90
CA PHE A 81 -4.13 11.32 1.32
C PHE A 81 -3.91 11.93 -0.08
N GLY A 82 -4.99 12.08 -0.88
CA GLY A 82 -4.92 12.74 -2.18
C GLY A 82 -4.60 14.23 -2.07
N THR A 83 -5.22 14.92 -1.09
CA THR A 83 -4.96 16.33 -0.78
C THR A 83 -3.51 16.54 -0.38
N PHE A 84 -2.98 15.69 0.49
CA PHE A 84 -1.58 15.71 0.90
C PHE A 84 -0.62 15.64 -0.30
N ILE A 85 -0.85 14.72 -1.24
CA ILE A 85 -0.03 14.61 -2.45
C ILE A 85 -0.18 15.83 -3.36
N ALA A 86 -1.41 16.29 -3.58
CA ALA A 86 -1.70 17.41 -4.48
C ALA A 86 -1.13 18.75 -3.98
N GLN A 87 -1.04 18.93 -2.66
CA GLN A 87 -0.47 20.12 -2.04
C GLN A 87 1.07 20.08 -1.95
N TRP A 88 1.69 18.94 -2.25
CA TRP A 88 3.14 18.83 -2.19
C TRP A 88 3.81 19.72 -3.26
N PRO A 89 4.85 20.50 -2.92
CA PRO A 89 5.49 21.40 -3.89
C PRO A 89 6.05 20.66 -5.11
N VAL A 90 5.61 21.03 -6.32
CA VAL A 90 6.05 20.42 -7.59
C VAL A 90 7.57 20.51 -7.77
N VAL A 91 8.16 21.63 -7.34
CA VAL A 91 9.62 21.85 -7.37
C VAL A 91 10.40 20.91 -6.44
N ASN A 92 9.73 20.20 -5.54
CA ASN A 92 10.31 19.27 -4.58
C ASN A 92 9.62 17.90 -4.58
N ILE A 93 9.30 17.37 -5.77
CA ILE A 93 8.67 16.06 -5.89
C ILE A 93 9.54 14.92 -5.32
N THR A 94 10.87 15.07 -5.33
CA THR A 94 11.81 14.12 -4.75
C THR A 94 11.66 14.05 -3.22
N GLY A 95 11.28 15.16 -2.57
CA GLY A 95 10.93 15.19 -1.15
C GLY A 95 9.73 14.28 -0.85
N LEU A 96 8.71 14.26 -1.71
CA LEU A 96 7.56 13.35 -1.54
C LEU A 96 8.00 11.89 -1.66
N TRP A 97 8.92 11.59 -2.57
CA TRP A 97 9.47 10.23 -2.71
C TRP A 97 10.21 9.79 -1.45
N GLN A 98 11.02 10.69 -0.88
CA GLN A 98 11.76 10.45 0.35
C GLN A 98 10.82 10.29 1.55
N TYR A 99 9.77 11.11 1.64
CA TYR A 99 8.75 11.00 2.68
C TYR A 99 8.07 9.63 2.62
N LEU A 100 7.53 9.25 1.46
CA LEU A 100 6.88 7.95 1.29
C LEU A 100 7.83 6.77 1.52
N ALA A 101 9.11 6.89 1.13
CA ALA A 101 10.11 5.85 1.38
C ALA A 101 10.46 5.71 2.87
N LYS A 102 10.43 6.81 3.63
CA LYS A 102 10.75 6.85 5.05
C LYS A 102 9.58 6.39 5.91
N HIS A 103 8.37 6.84 5.60
CA HIS A 103 7.18 6.61 6.42
C HIS A 103 6.36 5.40 5.94
N GLY A 104 6.40 5.09 4.64
CA GLY A 104 5.72 3.93 4.06
C GLY A 104 6.51 2.63 4.24
N ASN A 105 5.79 1.52 4.44
CA ASN A 105 6.36 0.19 4.51
C ASN A 105 6.44 -0.45 3.12
N GLN A 106 7.61 -0.99 2.75
CA GLN A 106 7.91 -1.48 1.38
C GLN A 106 7.88 -0.42 0.27
N MET A 107 8.00 0.86 0.65
CA MET A 107 7.93 2.01 -0.27
C MET A 107 9.30 2.59 -0.65
N GLY A 108 10.40 1.96 -0.25
CA GLY A 108 11.76 2.40 -0.60
C GLY A 108 12.12 2.28 -2.08
N GLY A 109 13.27 2.86 -2.46
CA GLY A 109 13.82 2.80 -3.81
C GLY A 109 12.82 3.29 -4.87
N LEU A 110 12.61 2.49 -5.93
CA LEU A 110 11.68 2.82 -7.02
C LEU A 110 10.21 2.52 -6.69
N SER A 111 9.85 2.14 -5.45
CA SER A 111 8.45 1.90 -5.10
C SER A 111 7.67 3.21 -4.99
N SER A 112 8.14 4.17 -4.20
CA SER A 112 7.52 5.50 -4.05
C SER A 112 7.29 6.24 -5.38
N PRO A 113 8.32 6.50 -6.23
CA PRO A 113 8.10 7.23 -7.47
C PRO A 113 7.19 6.49 -8.47
N ARG A 114 7.19 5.15 -8.48
CA ARG A 114 6.31 4.38 -9.37
C ARG A 114 4.87 4.34 -8.86
N PHE A 115 4.66 4.30 -7.55
CA PHE A 115 3.33 4.42 -6.96
C PHE A 115 2.69 5.76 -7.33
N LEU A 116 3.43 6.86 -7.22
CA LEU A 116 2.93 8.20 -7.57
C LEU A 116 2.56 8.34 -9.05
N ARG A 117 3.09 7.49 -9.94
CA ARG A 117 2.70 7.44 -11.36
C ARG A 117 1.47 6.56 -11.62
N MET A 118 0.96 5.86 -10.61
CA MET A 118 -0.22 5.00 -10.70
C MET A 118 -1.49 5.67 -10.19
N ILE A 119 -1.38 6.89 -9.64
CA ILE A 119 -2.48 7.67 -9.04
C ILE A 119 -2.63 9.02 -9.73
#